data_AF-A0A937V8J0-F1
#
_entry.id   AF-A0A937V8J0-F1
#
_cell.length_a   1.000
_cell.length_b   1.000
_cell.length_c   1.000
_cell.angle_alpha   90.00
_cell.angle_beta   90.00
_cell.angle_gamma   90.00
#
_symmetry.space_group_name_H-M   'P 1'
#
loop_
_entity.id
_entity.type
_entity.pdbx_description
1 polymer ?
#
loop_
_entity_poly.entity_id
_entity_poly.type
_entity_poly.pdbx_seq_one_letter_code
_entity_poly.pdbx_strand_id
1 'polypeptide(L)' 'AMDDTVDGLYTQIFRELLSFMVEDPHTTSRGLYLIFAAHNLERIGDRVTNIVERILFMASGEMHELNPKVSKTITDLMG' A
#
# COMPACT_ATOMS: atom_id res chain seq x y z
N ALA A 1 -3.19 11.28 5.91
CA ALA A 1 -4.51 10.91 6.47
C ALA A 1 -5.19 9.78 5.68
N MET A 2 -5.50 9.97 4.40
CA MET A 2 -6.11 8.90 3.58
C MET A 2 -5.11 7.78 3.27
N ASP A 3 -3.86 8.13 2.96
CA ASP A 3 -2.80 7.15 2.67
C ASP A 3 -2.44 6.29 3.90
N ASP A 4 -2.23 6.93 5.06
CA ASP A 4 -1.96 6.21 6.33
C ASP A 4 -3.04 5.20 6.69
N THR A 5 -4.29 5.50 6.33
CA THR A 5 -5.43 4.59 6.55
C THR A 5 -5.34 3.39 5.62
N VAL A 6 -4.98 3.60 4.35
CA VAL A 6 -4.79 2.53 3.35
C VAL A 6 -3.61 1.63 3.76
N ASP A 7 -2.50 2.20 4.23
CA ASP A 7 -1.34 1.47 4.76
C ASP A 7 -1.71 0.58 5.97
N GLY A 8 -2.51 1.14 6.88
CA GLY A 8 -3.03 0.42 8.04
C GLY A 8 -3.92 -0.76 7.63
N LEU A 9 -4.82 -0.54 6.68
CA LEU A 9 -5.69 -1.58 6.14
C LEU A 9 -4.90 -2.68 5.42
N TYR A 10 -3.87 -2.32 4.65
CA TYR A 10 -2.99 -3.30 4.02
C TYR A 10 -2.32 -4.21 5.06
N THR A 11 -1.77 -3.62 6.12
CA THR A 11 -1.12 -4.38 7.21
C THR A 11 -2.11 -5.30 7.93
N GLN A 12 -3.34 -4.84 8.15
CA GLN A 12 -4.39 -5.64 8.76
C GLN A 12 -4.78 -6.82 7.87
N ILE A 13 -5.10 -6.57 6.60
CA ILE A 13 -5.48 -7.59 5.61
C ILE A 13 -4.38 -8.64 5.48
N PHE A 14 -3.11 -8.22 5.45
CA PHE A 14 -1.97 -9.13 5.37
C PHE A 14 -1.92 -10.11 6.56
N ARG A 15 -2.12 -9.61 7.78
CA ARG A 15 -2.12 -10.44 8.99
C ARG A 15 -3.30 -11.40 9.04
N GLU A 16 -4.49 -10.93 8.66
CA GLU A 16 -5.70 -11.75 8.61
C GLU A 16 -5.56 -12.89 7.59
N LEU A 17 -5.09 -12.57 6.37
CA LEU A 17 -4.89 -13.56 5.33
C LEU A 17 -3.81 -14.58 5.72
N LEU A 18 -2.71 -14.16 6.35
CA LEU A 18 -1.72 -15.10 6.88
C LEU A 18 -2.33 -16.04 7.92
N SER A 19 -3.17 -15.52 8.83
CA SER A 19 -3.86 -16.37 9.81
C SER A 19 -4.75 -17.41 9.14
N PHE A 20 -5.51 -17.02 8.12
CA PHE A 20 -6.34 -17.95 7.35
C PHE A 20 -5.52 -19.02 6.62
N MET A 21 -4.35 -18.67 6.08
CA MET A 21 -3.46 -19.64 5.42
C MET A 21 -2.83 -20.63 6.39
N VAL A 22 -2.51 -20.19 7.62
CA VAL A 22 -2.01 -21.07 8.67
C VAL A 22 -3.10 -22.02 9.16
N GLU A 23 -4.35 -21.54 9.26
CA GLU A 23 -5.50 -22.34 9.69
C GLU A 23 -5.89 -23.40 8.65
N ASP A 24 -5.91 -23.06 7.36
CA ASP A 24 -6.11 -24.01 6.25
C ASP A 24 -5.10 -23.75 5.11
N PRO A 25 -4.06 -24.61 4.98
CA PRO A 25 -3.07 -24.50 3.91
C PRO A 25 -3.64 -24.55 2.48
N HIS A 26 -4.84 -25.12 2.25
CA HIS A 26 -5.47 -25.09 0.93
C HIS A 26 -5.90 -23.68 0.51
N THR A 27 -5.99 -22.73 1.44
CA THR A 27 -6.35 -21.33 1.15
C THR A 27 -5.16 -20.49 0.68
N THR A 28 -3.93 -20.99 0.79
CA THR A 28 -2.67 -20.27 0.48
C THR A 28 -2.70 -19.56 -0.86
N SER A 29 -3.05 -20.24 -1.95
CA SER A 29 -3.08 -19.62 -3.28
C SER A 29 -4.08 -18.47 -3.38
N ARG A 30 -5.27 -18.61 -2.77
CA ARG A 30 -6.31 -17.59 -2.79
C ARG A 30 -5.92 -16.38 -1.95
N GLY A 31 -5.42 -16.61 -0.74
CA GLY A 31 -4.95 -15.50 0.10
C GLY A 31 -3.77 -14.77 -0.53
N LEU A 32 -2.90 -15.47 -1.27
CA LEU A 32 -1.77 -14.82 -1.96
C LEU A 32 -2.26 -13.88 -3.07
N TYR A 33 -3.27 -14.28 -3.85
CA TYR A 33 -3.90 -13.38 -4.83
C TYR A 33 -4.52 -12.13 -4.18
N LEU A 34 -5.13 -12.29 -2.99
CA LEU A 34 -5.70 -11.16 -2.26
C LEU A 34 -4.63 -10.22 -1.70
N ILE A 35 -3.51 -10.74 -1.21
CA ILE A 35 -2.34 -9.94 -0.81
C ILE A 35 -1.82 -9.14 -2.01
N PHE A 36 -1.66 -9.78 -3.17
CA PHE A 36 -1.24 -9.08 -4.38
C PHE A 36 -2.24 -8.02 -4.82
N ALA A 37 -3.54 -8.29 -4.75
CA ALA A 37 -4.56 -7.29 -5.08
C ALA A 37 -4.48 -6.07 -4.16
N ALA A 38 -4.37 -6.29 -2.83
CA ALA A 38 -4.22 -5.22 -1.85
C ALA A 38 -2.94 -4.40 -2.08
N HIS A 39 -1.83 -5.06 -2.40
CA HIS A 39 -0.57 -4.39 -2.73
C HIS A 39 -0.68 -3.51 -3.98
N ASN A 40 -1.32 -4.01 -5.05
CA ASN A 40 -1.51 -3.22 -6.26
C ASN A 40 -2.38 -1.99 -6.01
N LEU A 41 -3.38 -2.08 -5.13
CA LEU A 41 -4.22 -0.94 -4.75
C LEU A 41 -3.43 0.14 -4.00
N GLU A 42 -2.56 -0.25 -3.07
CA GLU A 42 -1.64 0.67 -2.38
C GLU A 42 -0.73 1.40 -3.39
N ARG A 43 -0.13 0.65 -4.33
CA ARG A 43 0.73 1.25 -5.37
C ARG A 43 0.01 2.25 -6.27
N ILE A 44 -1.29 2.04 -6.52
CA ILE A 44 -2.11 2.99 -7.26
C ILE A 44 -2.31 4.26 -6.43
N GLY A 45 -2.61 4.12 -5.14
CA GLY A 45 -2.72 5.24 -4.20
C GLY A 45 -1.47 6.12 -4.20
N ASP A 46 -0.29 5.51 -4.09
CA ASP A 46 1.00 6.20 -4.15
C ASP A 46 1.19 7.00 -5.43
N ARG A 47 0.89 6.38 -6.57
CA ARG A 47 1.02 7.05 -7.86
C ARG A 47 0.10 8.24 -7.97
N VAL A 48 -1.12 8.14 -7.44
CA VAL A 48 -2.07 9.26 -7.39
C VAL A 48 -1.52 10.38 -6.52
N THR A 49 -1.01 10.08 -5.33
CA THR A 49 -0.37 11.09 -4.44
C THR A 49 0.77 11.80 -5.15
N ASN A 50 1.70 11.06 -5.76
CA ASN A 50 2.82 11.64 -6.51
C ASN A 50 2.37 12.54 -7.68
N ILE A 51 1.30 12.18 -8.38
CA ILE A 51 0.73 13.01 -9.45
C ILE A 51 0.15 14.31 -8.87
N VAL A 52 -0.58 14.22 -7.76
CA VAL A 52 -1.18 15.40 -7.10
C VAL A 52 -0.11 16.35 -6.60
N GLU A 53 0.96 15.85 -5.97
CA GLU A 53 2.11 16.65 -5.53
C GLU A 53 2.74 17.40 -6.71
N ARG A 54 2.91 16.73 -7.87
CA ARG A 54 3.43 17.37 -9.08
C ARG A 54 2.49 18.45 -9.62
N ILE A 55 1.18 18.23 -9.58
CA ILE A 55 0.19 19.25 -9.99
C ILE A 55 0.24 20.46 -9.07
N LEU A 56 0.31 20.24 -7.74
CA LEU A 56 0.45 21.30 -6.75
C LEU A 56 1.73 22.10 -6.95
N PHE A 57 2.85 21.43 -7.22
CA PHE A 57 4.12 22.09 -7.54
C PHE A 57 4.01 22.95 -8.80
N MET A 58 3.40 22.44 -9.87
CA MET A 58 3.21 23.22 -11.10
C MET A 58 2.30 24.43 -10.92
N ALA A 59 1.31 24.36 -10.02
CA ALA A 59 0.37 25.45 -9.77
C ALA A 59 0.90 26.51 -8.80
N SER A 60 1.62 26.10 -7.75
CA SER A 60 2.08 26.98 -6.66
C SER A 60 3.54 27.42 -6.79
N GLY A 61 4.38 26.64 -7.49
CA GLY A 61 5.83 26.79 -7.50
C GLY A 61 6.54 26.24 -6.25
N GLU A 62 5.79 25.71 -5.27
CA GLU A 62 6.32 25.21 -4.00
C GLU A 62 6.18 23.69 -3.90
N MET A 63 7.25 23.02 -3.44
CA MET A 63 7.21 21.58 -3.18
C MET A 63 6.31 21.30 -1.97
N HIS A 64 5.25 20.52 -2.21
CA HIS A 64 4.36 20.03 -1.17
C HIS A 64 4.52 18.51 -1.07
N GLU A 65 5.04 18.02 0.05
CA GLU A 65 5.01 16.59 0.38
C GLU A 65 3.69 16.30 1.10
N LEU A 66 2.80 15.60 0.40
CA LEU A 66 1.50 15.18 0.95
C LEU A 66 1.63 13.89 1.76
N ASN A 67 2.69 13.12 1.53
CA ASN A 67 2.92 11.87 2.23
C ASN A 67 4.41 11.55 2.43
N PRO A 68 5.04 11.95 3.55
CA PRO A 68 6.40 11.58 3.87
C PRO A 68 6.46 10.10 4.29
N LYS A 69 6.64 9.19 3.31
CA LYS A 69 6.80 7.76 3.59
C LYS A 69 8.11 7.49 4.34
N VAL A 70 8.00 7.16 5.63
CA VAL A 70 9.09 6.51 6.37
C VAL A 70 9.17 5.08 5.84
N SER A 71 10.22 4.75 5.09
CA SER A 71 10.49 3.42 4.52
C SER A 71 10.01 2.29 5.46
N LYS A 72 9.03 1.52 5.01
CA LYS A 72 8.46 0.39 5.75
C LYS A 72 8.52 -0.88 4.90
N THR A 73 9.51 -1.69 5.27
CA THR A 73 9.48 -3.14 5.54
C THR A 73 8.64 -4.06 4.64
N ILE A 74 9.22 -5.22 4.27
CA ILE A 74 8.68 -6.32 3.42
C ILE A 74 8.37 -5.89 1.97
N THR A 75 7.75 -4.75 1.75
CA THR A 75 7.39 -4.21 0.43
C THR A 75 8.61 -3.95 -0.47
N ASP A 76 9.76 -3.61 0.13
CA ASP A 76 11.04 -3.39 -0.56
C ASP A 76 11.80 -4.69 -0.88
N LEU A 77 11.39 -5.86 -0.35
CA LEU A 77 12.06 -7.16 -0.57
C LEU A 77 11.43 -8.00 -1.69
N MET A 78 10.24 -7.61 -2.17
CA MET A 78 9.53 -8.29 -3.27
C MET A 78 9.50 -7.47 -4.56
N GLY A 79 10.17 -6.31 -4.56
CA GLY A 79 10.45 -5.48 -5.74
C GLY A 79 11.86 -5.69 -6.26
#